data_AF-A0A4R8DF82-F1
#
_entry.id   AF-A0A4R8DF82-F1
#
_cell.length_a   1.000
_cell.length_b   1.000
_cell.length_c   1.000
_cell.angle_alpha   90.00
_cell.angle_beta   90.00
_cell.angle_gamma   90.00
#
_symmetry.space_group_name_H-M   'P 1'
#
loop_
_entity.id
_entity.type
_entity.pdbx_description
1 polymer ?
#
loop_
_entity_poly.entity_id
_entity_poly.type
_entity_poly.pdbx_seq_one_letter_code
_entity_poly.pdbx_strand_id
1 'polypeptide(L)'
;MIKNIRKDGSDNPDVTLLQGLKEGDRTAYGRLLGKYYNMVFLIVSALDDTGKNDEVKRKTGDILLEIWTRRGDMPADKPLREFLFDLIYKRFKENGGFL
;
A
#
# COMPACT_ATOMS: atom_id res chain seq x y z
N MET A 1 -15.95 -8.81 -36.54
CA MET A 1 -15.79 -9.44 -35.21
C MET A 1 -14.53 -8.84 -34.58
N ILE A 2 -14.67 -7.82 -33.74
CA ILE A 2 -13.52 -7.11 -33.15
C ILE A 2 -13.14 -7.85 -31.87
N LYS A 3 -11.91 -8.38 -31.82
CA LYS A 3 -11.34 -8.99 -30.61
C LYS A 3 -11.18 -7.90 -29.56
N ASN A 4 -12.00 -7.94 -28.51
CA ASN A 4 -11.76 -7.20 -27.27
C ASN A 4 -10.53 -7.79 -26.59
N ILE A 5 -9.36 -7.29 -26.95
CA ILE A 5 -8.14 -7.48 -26.16
C ILE A 5 -8.35 -6.61 -24.93
N ARG A 6 -8.66 -7.22 -23.78
CA ARG A 6 -8.56 -6.52 -22.50
C ARG A 6 -7.10 -6.08 -22.38
N LYS A 7 -6.87 -4.76 -22.34
CA LYS A 7 -5.59 -4.15 -22.00
C LYS A 7 -5.21 -4.62 -20.59
N ASP A 8 -4.35 -5.62 -20.57
CA ASP A 8 -3.62 -6.10 -19.42
C ASP A 8 -2.59 -5.04 -18.99
N GLY A 9 -2.86 -4.35 -17.89
CA GLY A 9 -1.84 -3.59 -17.14
C GLY A 9 -1.66 -2.10 -17.45
N SER A 10 -2.45 -1.48 -18.34
CA SER A 10 -2.22 -0.07 -18.74
C SER A 10 -2.68 1.00 -17.76
N ASP A 11 -3.44 0.65 -16.71
CA ASP A 11 -4.14 1.65 -15.87
C ASP A 11 -3.64 1.65 -14.43
N ASN A 12 -2.42 1.17 -14.16
CA ASN A 12 -1.80 1.39 -12.85
C ASN A 12 -1.17 2.80 -12.83
N PRO A 13 -1.80 3.81 -12.20
CA PRO A 13 -1.30 5.18 -12.21
C PRO A 13 0.03 5.33 -11.46
N ASP A 14 0.47 4.28 -10.76
CA ASP A 14 1.69 4.26 -9.98
C ASP A 14 2.81 3.43 -10.63
N VAL A 15 2.62 2.90 -11.85
CA VAL A 15 3.59 1.96 -12.45
C VAL A 15 5.02 2.55 -12.50
N THR A 16 5.17 3.82 -12.84
CA THR A 16 6.46 4.51 -12.88
C THR A 16 7.06 4.70 -11.48
N LEU A 17 6.23 5.01 -10.48
CA LEU A 17 6.68 5.17 -9.09
C LEU A 17 7.02 3.81 -8.46
N LEU A 18 6.29 2.76 -8.81
CA LEU A 18 6.57 1.38 -8.39
C LEU A 18 7.88 0.86 -8.99
N GLN A 19 8.17 1.19 -10.25
CA GLN A 19 9.45 0.87 -10.86
C GLN A 19 10.60 1.57 -10.15
N GLY A 20 10.49 2.89 -9.91
CA GLY A 20 11.50 3.63 -9.15
C GLY A 20 11.68 3.06 -7.73
N LEU A 21 10.58 2.72 -7.05
CA LEU A 21 10.63 2.07 -5.74
C LEU A 21 11.43 0.75 -5.79
N LYS A 22 11.20 -0.11 -6.79
CA LYS A 22 11.95 -1.37 -6.97
C LYS A 22 13.44 -1.14 -7.15
N GLU A 23 13.81 -0.08 -7.85
CA GLU A 23 15.20 0.34 -8.09
C GLU A 23 15.84 1.03 -6.87
N GLY A 24 15.07 1.25 -5.79
CA GLY A 24 15.55 1.94 -4.59
C GLY A 24 15.55 3.46 -4.71
N ASP A 25 14.77 4.03 -5.62
CA ASP A 25 14.57 5.48 -5.72
C ASP A 25 13.76 5.99 -4.51
N ARG A 26 14.47 6.72 -3.64
CA ARG A 26 13.90 7.37 -2.45
C ARG A 26 12.88 8.45 -2.82
N THR A 27 13.01 9.07 -3.98
CA THR A 27 12.07 10.09 -4.48
C THR A 27 10.75 9.44 -4.85
N ALA A 28 10.81 8.35 -5.61
CA ALA A 28 9.62 7.55 -5.94
C ALA A 28 8.92 7.05 -4.67
N TYR A 29 9.68 6.53 -3.71
CA TYR A 29 9.15 6.13 -2.41
C TYR A 29 8.47 7.29 -1.67
N GLY A 30 9.12 8.46 -1.56
CA GLY A 30 8.54 9.64 -0.90
C GLY A 30 7.24 10.11 -1.56
N ARG A 31 7.14 10.04 -2.89
CA ARG A 31 5.90 10.36 -3.63
C ARG A 31 4.79 9.36 -3.33
N LEU A 32 5.11 8.06 -3.26
CA LEU A 32 4.15 7.03 -2.86
C LEU A 32 3.67 7.23 -1.43
N LEU A 33 4.58 7.57 -0.50
CA LEU A 33 4.21 7.91 0.88
C LEU A 33 3.19 9.05 0.91
N GLY A 34 3.50 10.17 0.26
CA GLY A 34 2.60 11.32 0.21
C GLY A 34 1.23 10.99 -0.40
N LYS A 35 1.21 10.17 -1.46
CA LYS A 35 -0.03 9.76 -2.13
C LYS A 35 -0.91 8.85 -1.26
N TYR A 36 -0.29 7.93 -0.51
CA TYR A 36 -1.02 6.85 0.16
C TYR A 36 -1.19 7.05 1.67
N TYR A 37 -0.47 7.99 2.30
CA TYR A 37 -0.49 8.18 3.74
C TYR A 37 -1.91 8.33 4.30
N ASN A 38 -2.70 9.27 3.77
CA ASN A 38 -4.06 9.52 4.27
C ASN A 38 -4.97 8.30 4.14
N MET A 39 -4.86 7.56 3.03
CA MET A 39 -5.65 6.35 2.82
C MET A 39 -5.29 5.28 3.84
N VAL A 40 -3.99 5.00 4.02
CA VAL A 40 -3.53 4.01 5.01
C VAL A 40 -3.94 4.44 6.42
N PHE A 41 -3.75 5.71 6.76
CA PHE A 41 -4.13 6.25 8.07
C PHE A 41 -5.61 6.06 8.37
N LEU A 42 -6.50 6.35 7.41
CA LEU A 42 -7.95 6.18 7.58
C LEU A 42 -8.34 4.72 7.75
N ILE A 43 -7.77 3.80 6.96
CA ILE A 43 -8.06 2.37 7.09
C ILE A 43 -7.56 1.85 8.43
N VAL A 44 -6.33 2.18 8.83
CA VAL A 44 -5.77 1.80 10.13
C VAL A 44 -6.61 2.37 11.26
N SER A 45 -7.03 3.63 11.18
CA SER A 45 -7.92 4.27 12.17
C SER A 45 -9.25 3.55 12.31
N ALA A 46 -9.82 3.08 11.19
CA ALA A 46 -11.10 2.39 11.18
C ALA A 46 -11.02 0.95 11.74
N LEU A 47 -9.83 0.33 11.70
CA LEU A 47 -9.58 -1.02 12.20
C LEU A 47 -8.97 -1.04 13.60
N ASP A 48 -8.50 0.11 14.09
CA ASP A 48 -7.83 0.24 15.39
C ASP A 48 -8.78 0.77 16.45
N ASP A 49 -9.37 -0.15 17.21
CA ASP A 49 -10.33 0.16 18.27
C ASP A 49 -9.71 0.78 19.53
N THR A 50 -8.39 0.99 19.57
CA THR A 50 -7.72 1.55 20.76
C THR A 50 -8.11 3.00 21.05
N GLY A 51 -8.62 3.73 20.05
CA GLY A 51 -8.91 5.17 20.15
C GLY A 51 -7.66 6.06 20.31
N LYS A 52 -6.45 5.48 20.18
CA LYS A 52 -5.18 6.19 20.40
C LYS A 52 -4.59 6.66 19.08
N ASN A 53 -4.76 7.94 18.77
CA ASN A 53 -4.27 8.55 17.52
C ASN A 53 -2.75 8.33 17.29
N ASP A 54 -1.93 8.38 18.34
CA ASP A 54 -0.48 8.17 18.19
C ASP A 54 -0.12 6.71 17.88
N GLU A 55 -0.95 5.76 18.29
CA GLU A 55 -0.78 4.34 17.94
C GLU A 55 -1.14 4.10 16.47
N VAL A 56 -2.23 4.71 16.00
CA VAL A 56 -2.64 4.70 14.58
C VAL A 56 -1.54 5.31 13.70
N LYS A 57 -0.98 6.47 14.07
CA LYS A 57 0.13 7.10 13.32
C LYS A 57 1.34 6.17 13.23
N ARG A 58 1.70 5.52 14.33
CA ARG A 58 2.81 4.56 14.37
C ARG A 58 2.56 3.38 13.44
N LYS A 59 1.39 2.72 13.56
CA LYS A 59 1.00 1.59 12.70
C LYS A 59 0.98 1.98 11.21
N THR A 60 0.47 3.17 10.91
CA THR A 60 0.49 3.75 9.56
C THR A 60 1.91 3.88 9.03
N GLY A 61 2.82 4.45 9.83
CA GLY A 61 4.23 4.56 9.50
C GLY A 61 4.89 3.20 9.26
N ASP A 62 4.60 2.20 10.08
CA ASP A 62 5.16 0.85 9.95
C ASP A 62 4.70 0.15 8.67
N ILE A 63 3.42 0.28 8.29
CA ILE A 63 2.89 -0.26 7.02
C ILE A 63 3.57 0.39 5.82
N LEU A 64 3.73 1.71 5.88
CA LEU A 64 4.38 2.47 4.82
C LEU A 64 5.89 2.18 4.74
N LEU A 65 6.57 1.94 5.86
CA LEU A 65 7.97 1.53 5.89
C LEU A 65 8.15 0.13 5.31
N GLU A 66 7.18 -0.77 5.51
CA GLU A 66 7.22 -2.11 4.97
C GLU A 66 7.20 -2.12 3.43
N ILE A 67 6.60 -1.12 2.79
CA ILE A 67 6.70 -0.91 1.33
C ILE A 67 8.17 -0.82 0.92
N TRP A 68 8.98 -0.05 1.65
CA TRP A 68 10.40 0.12 1.34
C TRP A 68 11.20 -1.16 1.56
N THR A 69 10.94 -1.88 2.66
CA THR A 69 11.68 -3.11 2.98
C THR A 69 11.35 -4.24 2.00
N ARG A 70 10.11 -4.31 1.51
CA ARG A 70 9.62 -5.33 0.57
C ARG A 70 9.58 -4.87 -0.88
N ARG A 71 10.25 -3.76 -1.22
CA ARG A 71 10.24 -3.16 -2.56
C ARG A 71 10.59 -4.15 -3.68
N GLY A 72 11.51 -5.08 -3.44
CA GLY A 72 11.91 -6.09 -4.43
C GLY A 72 10.83 -7.13 -4.75
N ASP A 73 9.94 -7.39 -3.78
CA ASP A 73 8.89 -8.43 -3.88
C ASP A 73 7.55 -7.85 -4.35
N MET A 74 7.50 -6.56 -4.69
CA MET A 74 6.23 -5.92 -5.02
C MET A 74 5.66 -6.42 -6.36
N PRO A 75 4.39 -6.82 -6.39
CA PRO A 75 3.73 -7.22 -7.63
C PRO A 75 3.76 -6.07 -8.64
N ALA A 76 4.19 -6.36 -9.88
CA ALA A 76 4.17 -5.38 -10.97
C ALA A 76 2.78 -5.28 -11.62
N ASP A 77 1.96 -6.30 -11.41
CA ASP A 77 0.66 -6.54 -12.03
C ASP A 77 -0.51 -6.00 -11.21
N LYS A 78 -0.29 -5.60 -9.95
CA LYS A 78 -1.32 -5.06 -9.06
C LYS A 78 -1.11 -3.58 -8.74
N PRO A 79 -2.18 -2.78 -8.66
CA PRO A 79 -2.12 -1.43 -8.10
C PRO A 79 -1.58 -1.44 -6.66
N LEU A 80 -0.70 -0.49 -6.31
CA LEU A 80 -0.14 -0.40 -4.95
C LEU A 80 -1.22 -0.32 -3.87
N ARG A 81 -2.36 0.32 -4.20
CA ARG A 81 -3.54 0.38 -3.33
C ARG A 81 -4.02 -1.00 -2.88
N GLU A 82 -4.11 -1.95 -3.80
CA GLU A 82 -4.59 -3.30 -3.50
C GLU A 82 -3.58 -4.04 -2.62
N PHE A 83 -2.29 -3.94 -2.95
CA PHE A 83 -1.22 -4.49 -2.12
C PHE A 83 -1.25 -3.92 -0.68
N LEU A 84 -1.46 -2.61 -0.54
CA LEU A 84 -1.58 -1.96 0.75
C LEU A 84 -2.78 -2.44 1.55
N PHE A 85 -3.94 -2.60 0.88
CA PHE A 85 -5.14 -3.10 1.53
C PHE A 85 -4.93 -4.53 2.06
N ASP A 86 -4.38 -5.42 1.24
CA ASP A 86 -4.06 -6.80 1.64
C ASP A 86 -3.08 -6.83 2.81
N LEU A 87 -2.05 -5.98 2.78
CA LEU A 87 -1.05 -5.88 3.84
C LEU A 87 -1.68 -5.43 5.17
N ILE A 88 -2.51 -4.38 5.13
CA ILE A 88 -3.20 -3.86 6.31
C ILE A 88 -4.11 -4.95 6.88
N TYR A 89 -4.96 -5.55 6.04
CA TYR A 89 -5.91 -6.57 6.46
C TYR A 89 -5.22 -7.78 7.09
N LYS A 90 -4.11 -8.24 6.47
CA LYS A 90 -3.29 -9.32 7.02
C LYS A 90 -2.78 -8.98 8.42
N ARG A 91 -2.22 -7.79 8.63
CA ARG A 91 -1.73 -7.36 9.95
C ARG A 91 -2.82 -7.33 11.01
N PHE A 92 -4.00 -6.83 10.69
CA PHE A 92 -5.10 -6.77 11.66
C PHE A 92 -5.66 -8.17 11.97
N LYS A 93 -5.76 -9.05 10.95
CA LYS A 93 -6.16 -10.44 11.15
C LYS A 93 -5.17 -11.22 12.02
N GLU A 94 -3.87 -11.08 11.79
CA GLU A 94 -2.82 -11.79 12.53
C GLU A 94 -2.69 -11.30 13.98
N ASN A 95 -3.07 -10.05 14.26
CA ASN A 95 -3.04 -9.46 15.61
C ASN A 95 -4.39 -9.57 16.35
N GLY A 96 -5.35 -10.37 15.87
CA GLY A 96 -6.62 -10.65 16.56
C GLY A 96 -7.68 -9.54 16.45
N GLY A 97 -7.55 -8.61 15.50
CA GLY A 97 -8.43 -7.45 15.34
C GLY A 97 -9.74 -7.69 14.59
N PHE A 98 -10.48 -8.73 14.96
CA PHE A 98 -11.91 -8.86 14.64
C PHE A 98 -12.65 -9.31 15.90
N LEU A 99 -13.39 -8.39 16.51
CA LEU A 99 -14.49 -8.68 17.44
C LEU A 99 -15.76 -7.99 16.94
#